data_AF-A0A2H2ZM46-F1
#
_entry.id   AF-A0A2H2ZM46-F1
#
_cell.length_a   1.000
_cell.length_b   1.000
_cell.length_c   1.000
_cell.angle_alpha   90.00
_cell.angle_beta   90.00
_cell.angle_gamma   90.00
#
_symmetry.space_group_name_H-M   'P 1'
#
loop_
_entity.id
_entity.type
_entity.pdbx_description
1 polymer ?
#
loop_
_entity_poly.entity_id
_entity_poly.type
_entity_poly.pdbx_seq_one_letter_code
_entity_poly.pdbx_strand_id
1 'polypeptide(L)' 'MGDVRQTVKQSPPVDVSNPYDPTTLKGKTILITGGANGLGAHMVRHWASHDSNIVIGDVADTAGEELVAFL' A
#
# COMPACT_ATOMS: atom_id res chain seq x y z
N MET A 1 -21.53 -28.11 12.49
CA MET A 1 -21.24 -27.01 11.55
C MET A 1 -19.78 -26.64 11.76
N GLY A 2 -18.92 -26.70 10.74
CA GLY A 2 -17.48 -26.45 10.89
C GLY A 2 -17.16 -24.99 11.24
N ASP A 3 -15.96 -24.73 11.74
CA ASP A 3 -15.47 -23.37 12.00
C ASP A 3 -15.50 -22.54 10.71
N VAL A 4 -16.36 -21.51 10.67
CA VAL A 4 -16.53 -20.63 9.51
C VAL A 4 -15.22 -20.00 9.05
N ARG A 5 -14.28 -19.74 9.98
CA ARG A 5 -13.00 -19.11 9.70
C ARG A 5 -12.11 -19.98 8.81
N GLN A 6 -12.19 -21.31 8.98
CA GLN A 6 -11.48 -22.26 8.12
C GLN A 6 -12.07 -22.26 6.70
N THR A 7 -13.38 -22.14 6.58
CA THR A 7 -14.07 -22.09 5.28
C THR A 7 -13.71 -20.82 4.50
N VAL A 8 -13.66 -19.65 5.17
CA VAL A 8 -13.38 -18.36 4.50
C VAL A 8 -11.90 -18.01 4.43
N LYS A 9 -11.01 -18.85 5.00
CA LYS A 9 -9.55 -18.59 5.09
C LYS A 9 -9.21 -17.23 5.70
N GLN A 10 -9.97 -16.82 6.71
CA GLN A 10 -9.74 -15.53 7.37
C GLN A 10 -8.40 -15.57 8.11
N SER A 11 -7.59 -14.52 7.95
CA SER A 11 -6.39 -14.35 8.77
C SER A 11 -6.77 -14.17 10.25
N PRO A 12 -5.87 -14.48 11.19
CA PRO A 12 -6.02 -14.01 12.56
C PRO A 12 -6.13 -12.47 12.59
N PRO A 13 -6.64 -11.89 13.70
CA PRO A 13 -6.61 -10.45 13.91
C PRO A 13 -5.20 -9.89 13.75
N VAL A 14 -5.07 -8.76 13.06
CA VAL A 14 -3.81 -8.05 12.91
C VAL A 14 -3.53 -7.28 14.20
N ASP A 15 -2.36 -7.50 14.80
CA ASP A 15 -1.89 -6.69 15.91
C ASP A 15 -1.34 -5.37 15.38
N VAL A 16 -2.08 -4.28 15.64
CA VAL A 16 -1.74 -2.93 15.19
C VAL A 16 -0.84 -2.17 16.18
N SER A 17 -0.46 -2.79 17.30
CA SER A 17 0.51 -2.22 18.25
C SER A 17 1.97 -2.47 17.82
N ASN A 18 2.19 -3.49 16.99
CA ASN A 18 3.50 -3.82 16.46
C ASN A 18 3.67 -3.26 15.03
N PRO A 19 4.70 -2.44 14.77
CA PRO A 19 4.96 -1.98 13.40
C PRO A 19 5.35 -3.15 12.50
N TYR A 20 5.06 -3.01 11.21
CA TYR A 20 5.59 -3.93 10.20
C TYR A 20 7.07 -3.61 9.92
N ASP A 21 7.82 -4.57 9.34
CA ASP A 21 9.20 -4.36 8.92
C ASP A 21 9.25 -3.73 7.49
N PRO A 22 9.62 -2.45 7.35
CA PRO A 22 9.64 -1.77 6.06
C PRO A 22 10.79 -2.25 5.15
N THR A 23 11.81 -2.93 5.68
CA THR A 23 12.91 -3.46 4.85
C THR A 23 12.41 -4.52 3.87
N THR A 24 11.27 -5.15 4.17
CA THR A 24 10.61 -6.14 3.30
C THR A 24 10.07 -5.56 2.00
N LEU A 25 9.93 -4.22 1.91
CA LEU A 25 9.39 -3.53 0.74
C LEU A 25 10.41 -3.31 -0.38
N LYS A 26 11.72 -3.36 -0.06
CA LYS A 26 12.80 -3.11 -1.03
C LYS A 26 12.66 -4.00 -2.27
N GLY A 27 12.62 -3.38 -3.44
CA GLY A 27 12.49 -4.04 -4.74
C GLY A 27 11.12 -4.66 -5.02
N LYS A 28 10.12 -4.48 -4.15
CA LYS A 28 8.74 -4.89 -4.42
C LYS A 28 8.07 -3.93 -5.39
N THR A 29 7.16 -4.46 -6.20
CA THR A 29 6.23 -3.63 -6.98
C THR A 29 4.91 -3.52 -6.22
N ILE A 30 4.47 -2.30 -5.96
CA ILE A 30 3.27 -2.00 -5.18
C ILE A 30 2.31 -1.18 -6.02
N LEU A 31 1.09 -1.68 -6.21
CA LEU A 31 0.00 -0.97 -6.86
C LEU A 31 -0.88 -0.30 -5.80
N ILE A 32 -1.07 1.02 -5.90
CA ILE A 32 -1.92 1.79 -5.00
C ILE A 32 -3.04 2.43 -5.83
N THR A 33 -4.28 1.95 -5.61
CA THR A 33 -5.48 2.58 -6.17
C THR A 33 -5.93 3.77 -5.32
N GLY A 34 -6.42 4.85 -5.93
CA GLY A 34 -6.70 6.09 -5.20
C GLY A 34 -5.41 6.76 -4.70
N GLY A 35 -4.29 6.53 -5.38
CA GLY A 35 -2.95 6.89 -4.93
C GLY A 35 -2.56 8.35 -5.13
N ALA A 36 -3.35 9.14 -5.85
CA ALA A 36 -2.97 10.52 -6.18
C ALA A 36 -3.14 11.50 -4.99
N ASN A 37 -4.05 11.19 -4.05
CA ASN A 37 -4.43 12.10 -2.97
C ASN A 37 -4.59 11.40 -1.60
N GLY A 38 -4.78 12.18 -0.55
CA GLY A 38 -5.16 11.69 0.79
C GLY A 38 -4.26 10.57 1.32
N LEU A 39 -4.90 9.48 1.78
CA LEU A 39 -4.20 8.31 2.33
C LEU A 39 -3.33 7.61 1.28
N GLY A 40 -3.83 7.45 0.05
CA GLY A 40 -3.09 6.80 -1.02
C GLY A 40 -1.79 7.54 -1.34
N ALA A 41 -1.84 8.86 -1.43
CA ALA A 41 -0.63 9.67 -1.65
C ALA A 41 0.36 9.60 -0.49
N HIS A 42 -0.11 9.42 0.74
CA HIS A 42 0.77 9.20 1.89
C HIS A 42 1.47 7.84 1.78
N MET A 43 0.74 6.78 1.41
CA MET A 43 1.29 5.44 1.18
C MET A 43 2.32 5.43 0.04
N VAL A 44 2.03 6.12 -1.07
CA VAL A 44 2.97 6.30 -2.20
C VAL A 44 4.29 6.86 -1.69
N ARG A 45 4.27 8.02 -1.00
CA ARG A 45 5.48 8.68 -0.50
C ARG A 45 6.25 7.78 0.47
N HIS A 46 5.53 7.18 1.42
CA HIS A 46 6.13 6.35 2.45
C HIS A 46 6.80 5.10 1.85
N TRP A 47 6.11 4.36 0.99
CA TRP A 47 6.65 3.11 0.45
C TRP A 47 7.65 3.31 -0.67
N ALA A 48 7.56 4.39 -1.44
CA ALA A 48 8.62 4.79 -2.39
C ALA A 48 9.95 5.03 -1.67
N SER A 49 9.93 5.65 -0.47
CA SER A 49 11.13 5.89 0.33
C SER A 49 11.86 4.64 0.83
N HIS A 50 11.27 3.46 0.62
CA HIS A 50 11.84 2.16 0.98
C HIS A 50 12.36 1.36 -0.23
N ASP A 51 12.80 2.05 -1.31
CA ASP A 51 13.31 1.43 -2.55
C ASP A 51 12.29 0.49 -3.23
N SER A 52 11.00 0.79 -3.11
CA SER A 52 9.92 0.04 -3.78
C SER A 52 9.61 0.63 -5.15
N ASN A 53 9.19 -0.20 -6.10
CA ASN A 53 8.60 0.26 -7.36
C ASN A 53 7.12 0.56 -7.13
N ILE A 54 6.70 1.82 -7.22
CA ILE A 54 5.31 2.22 -7.00
C ILE A 54 4.56 2.42 -8.32
N VAL A 55 3.34 1.88 -8.40
CA VAL A 55 2.38 2.16 -9.48
C VAL A 55 1.16 2.84 -8.86
N ILE A 56 0.82 4.01 -9.38
CA ILE A 56 -0.36 4.76 -8.96
C ILE A 56 -1.50 4.49 -9.93
N GLY A 57 -2.62 4.00 -9.43
CA GLY A 57 -3.87 3.91 -10.18
C GLY A 57 -4.88 4.92 -9.62
N ASP A 58 -5.16 5.99 -10.34
CA ASP A 58 -6.13 7.02 -9.93
C ASP A 58 -6.81 7.61 -11.17
N VAL A 59 -7.96 8.24 -10.98
CA VAL A 59 -8.65 9.01 -12.04
C VAL A 59 -8.18 10.47 -12.07
N ALA A 60 -7.50 10.93 -11.02
CA ALA A 60 -6.92 12.26 -10.93
C ALA A 60 -5.51 12.28 -11.55
N ASP A 61 -5.43 12.13 -12.87
CA ASP A 61 -4.18 11.97 -13.63
C ASP A 61 -3.12 13.03 -13.26
N THR A 62 -3.48 14.32 -13.35
CA THR A 62 -2.56 15.43 -13.06
C THR A 62 -1.99 15.37 -11.64
N ALA A 63 -2.82 15.08 -10.64
CA ALA A 63 -2.35 14.98 -9.25
C ALA A 63 -1.41 13.76 -9.05
N GLY A 64 -1.68 12.66 -9.76
CA GLY A 64 -0.80 11.49 -9.76
C GLY A 64 0.55 11.78 -10.41
N GLU A 65 0.54 12.46 -11.56
CA GLU A 65 1.76 12.87 -12.28
C GLU A 65 2.60 13.85 -11.45
N GLU A 66 1.98 14.88 -10.87
CA GLU A 66 2.63 15.83 -9.97
C GLU A 66 3.23 15.15 -8.74
N LEU A 67 2.52 14.19 -8.15
CA LEU A 67 3.02 13.41 -7.03
C LEU A 67 4.27 12.63 -7.42
N VAL A 68 4.26 11.91 -8.55
CA VAL A 68 5.43 11.15 -9.01
C VAL A 68 6.61 12.07 -9.33
N ALA A 69 6.35 13.23 -9.94
CA ALA A 69 7.41 14.21 -10.25
C ALA A 69 8.08 14.81 -9.00
N PHE A 70 7.42 14.75 -7.84
CA PHE A 70 7.95 15.22 -6.56
C PHE A 70 8.80 14.16 -5.80
N LEU A 71 8.63 12.87 -6.10
CA LEU A 71 9.31 11.76 -5.41
C LEU A 71 10.76 11.60 -5.88
#